data_AF-A0A847XBI0-F1
#
_entry.id   AF-A0A847XBI0-F1
#
_cell.length_a   1.000
_cell.length_b   1.000
_cell.length_c   1.000
_cell.angle_alpha   90.00
_cell.angle_beta   90.00
_cell.angle_gamma   90.00
#
_symmetry.space_group_name_H-M   'P 1'
#
loop_
_entity.id
_entity.type
_entity.pdbx_description
1 polymer ?
#
loop_
_entity_poly.entity_id
_entity_poly.type
_entity_poly.pdbx_seq_one_letter_code
_entity_poly.pdbx_strand_id
1 'polypeptide(L)'
;EVAIAFHEGDPDRPYIAHALHDSRHPDHVTERNNTRNVLRTPSNNKLRMEDKRGEEHIKLSTEYGGKTQLNLGHLVNAERNKRGEGFELRTDDWGAIRAGKGLFISADKQSQATKQILDMEAAVEQLKTALTIAKTLSQAAESAGAVRADTQAQERLNKTLEGLTQPGVLVHAPNGIALNSPEALRLSSGNSSVAIASGHNTDICAEKNITASAQEELSLFARYGGMKLFAAQGKVEMQAQSDAMSISSEKDMEIQSSAGKVVVSAKDELLLNCGGSYIRLKGGNIELGCPGNILLKSTNVQKMGAASLNQPLRVYPKGFSGVYNLLDETTGQPRANTRYLVKTADGQTFEGITDAEGNTSEIFTAYPMGLDIGFPDEDKIKYKTIDESYFIKKISYLFAEGVGANGTFYFKGHVLLKEDGSLFVSALGMTAAKYAGKVSYIMNAVVKVNGVEKINLPFNMPNESSMWPSDEYTPVGSIQIDLPEPKLGDEILLILSGSYVYNSGHGHASPIGRANKEFKIKYE
;
A
#
# COMPACT_ATOMS: atom_id res chain seq x y z
N GLU A 1 34.87 -2.80 35.03
CA GLU A 1 34.96 -2.86 36.51
C GLU A 1 33.58 -2.58 37.12
N VAL A 2 33.35 -2.73 38.42
CA VAL A 2 32.07 -2.35 39.05
C VAL A 2 32.34 -1.61 40.37
N ALA A 3 31.53 -0.59 40.66
CA ALA A 3 31.52 0.05 41.97
C ALA A 3 30.60 -0.74 42.91
N ILE A 4 31.13 -1.16 44.05
CA ILE A 4 30.38 -1.80 45.12
C ILE A 4 30.00 -0.72 46.14
N ALA A 5 28.71 -0.64 46.45
CA ALA A 5 28.22 0.12 47.59
C ALA A 5 27.66 -0.84 48.64
N PHE A 6 27.39 -0.32 49.83
CA PHE A 6 27.01 -1.09 51.00
C PHE A 6 25.70 -0.55 51.55
N HIS A 7 24.75 -1.43 51.83
CA HIS A 7 23.44 -1.02 52.30
C HIS A 7 23.60 -0.29 53.65
N GLU A 8 23.25 1.00 53.72
CA GLU A 8 23.46 1.84 54.92
C GLU A 8 24.91 1.92 55.41
N GLY A 9 25.88 1.63 54.54
CA GLY A 9 27.30 1.59 54.91
C GLY A 9 27.73 0.30 55.63
N ASP A 10 26.86 -0.71 55.71
CA ASP A 10 27.17 -2.02 56.30
C ASP A 10 28.10 -2.85 55.37
N PRO A 11 29.39 -3.01 55.73
CA PRO A 11 30.37 -3.73 54.91
C PRO A 11 30.00 -5.19 54.64
N ASP A 12 29.11 -5.79 55.44
CA ASP A 12 28.65 -7.17 55.27
C ASP A 12 27.49 -7.30 54.26
N ARG A 13 26.98 -6.17 53.75
CA ARG A 13 25.85 -6.13 52.79
C ARG A 13 26.21 -5.38 51.51
N PRO A 14 27.19 -5.86 50.72
CA PRO A 14 27.55 -5.25 49.44
C PRO A 14 26.46 -5.43 48.38
N TYR A 15 26.28 -4.42 47.54
CA TYR A 15 25.55 -4.50 46.29
C TYR A 15 26.28 -3.75 45.17
N ILE A 16 26.02 -4.14 43.92
CA ILE A 16 26.59 -3.46 42.75
C ILE A 16 25.85 -2.14 42.56
N ALA A 17 26.54 -1.02 42.77
CA ALA A 17 25.96 0.32 42.62
C ALA A 17 25.91 0.75 41.15
N HIS A 18 27.00 0.52 40.41
CA HIS A 18 27.08 0.74 38.97
C HIS A 18 28.26 -0.01 38.35
N ALA A 19 28.18 -0.28 37.05
CA ALA A 19 29.33 -0.73 36.28
C ALA A 19 30.25 0.46 35.95
N LEU A 20 31.55 0.24 36.00
CA LEU A 20 32.58 1.21 35.67
C LEU A 20 33.11 0.94 34.26
N HIS A 21 33.28 2.01 33.50
CA HIS A 21 33.99 2.02 32.23
C HIS A 21 35.44 1.57 32.42
N ASP A 22 35.93 0.76 31.49
CA ASP A 22 37.33 0.29 31.48
C ASP A 22 38.00 0.69 30.15
N SER A 23 39.28 0.34 29.99
CA SER A 23 40.04 0.67 28.77
C SER A 23 39.46 0.10 27.47
N ARG A 24 38.62 -0.95 27.57
CA ARG A 24 37.93 -1.57 26.43
C ARG A 24 36.51 -1.02 26.24
N HIS A 25 35.92 -0.43 27.29
CA HIS A 25 34.57 0.15 27.30
C HIS A 25 34.58 1.58 27.89
N PRO A 26 35.28 2.54 27.24
CA PRO A 26 35.41 3.90 27.74
C PRO A 26 34.08 4.67 27.71
N ASP A 27 34.01 5.73 28.52
CA ASP A 27 32.88 6.65 28.52
C ASP A 27 32.66 7.24 27.12
N HIS A 28 31.39 7.34 26.72
CA HIS A 28 30.98 7.91 25.45
C HIS A 28 30.90 9.44 25.51
N VAL A 29 30.81 10.00 26.72
CA VAL A 29 30.87 11.42 27.01
C VAL A 29 32.25 11.72 27.57
N THR A 30 32.98 12.61 26.91
CA THR A 30 34.33 13.03 27.29
C THR A 30 34.36 14.54 27.39
N GLU A 31 35.48 15.13 27.82
CA GLU A 31 35.68 16.58 27.81
C GLU A 31 35.41 17.20 26.43
N ARG A 32 35.72 16.48 25.34
CA ARG A 32 35.51 16.94 23.96
C ARG A 32 34.03 16.97 23.55
N ASN A 33 33.11 16.42 24.34
CA ASN A 33 31.66 16.39 24.12
C ASN A 33 30.89 16.43 25.43
N ASN A 34 31.37 17.26 26.35
CA ASN A 34 30.85 17.40 27.71
C ASN A 34 29.39 17.88 27.80
N THR A 35 28.82 18.39 26.70
CA THR A 35 27.41 18.77 26.59
C THR A 35 26.51 17.65 26.08
N ARG A 36 27.03 16.43 25.84
CA ARG A 36 26.23 15.28 25.39
C ARG A 36 25.79 14.39 26.53
N ASN A 37 24.56 13.92 26.43
CA ASN A 37 23.99 12.85 27.23
C ASN A 37 23.67 11.67 26.31
N VAL A 38 24.16 10.46 26.62
CA VAL A 38 24.02 9.29 25.73
C VAL A 38 23.62 8.04 26.51
N LEU A 39 22.46 7.47 26.19
CA LEU A 39 22.10 6.10 26.53
C LEU A 39 22.39 5.21 25.31
N ARG A 40 23.36 4.30 25.43
CA ARG A 40 23.81 3.43 24.34
C ARG A 40 23.89 1.97 24.76
N THR A 41 23.27 1.08 23.99
CA THR A 41 23.40 -0.38 24.17
C THR A 41 24.64 -0.93 23.43
N PRO A 42 25.10 -2.16 23.74
CA PRO A 42 26.21 -2.80 23.00
C PRO A 42 25.95 -2.95 21.49
N SER A 43 24.70 -3.18 21.11
CA SER A 43 24.25 -3.21 19.71
C SER A 43 24.12 -1.82 19.08
N ASN A 44 24.58 -0.77 19.76
CA ASN A 44 24.57 0.62 19.33
C ASN A 44 23.16 1.21 19.11
N ASN A 45 22.14 0.67 19.78
CA ASN A 45 20.88 1.40 19.96
C ASN A 45 21.17 2.61 20.85
N LYS A 46 20.74 3.80 20.44
CA LYS A 46 21.13 5.06 21.06
C LYS A 46 19.93 5.97 21.27
N LEU A 47 19.84 6.53 22.46
CA LEU A 47 19.19 7.81 22.71
C LEU A 47 20.28 8.83 23.08
N ARG A 48 20.47 9.86 22.28
CA ARG A 48 21.45 10.93 22.49
C ARG A 48 20.74 12.26 22.59
N MET A 49 21.10 13.07 23.58
CA MET A 49 20.71 14.47 23.73
C MET A 49 21.97 15.33 23.75
N GLU A 50 22.00 16.40 22.96
CA GLU A 50 23.08 17.39 22.91
C GLU A 50 22.54 18.71 23.46
N ASP A 51 23.20 19.25 24.48
CA ASP A 51 22.80 20.48 25.17
C ASP A 51 23.68 21.69 24.83
N LYS A 52 24.58 21.54 23.85
CA LYS A 52 25.37 22.68 23.35
C LYS A 52 24.42 23.77 22.85
N ARG A 53 24.49 24.95 23.48
CA ARG A 53 23.53 26.04 23.26
C ARG A 53 23.52 26.50 21.80
N GLY A 54 22.32 26.57 21.22
CA GLY A 54 22.10 26.90 19.80
C GLY A 54 22.36 25.74 18.82
N GLU A 55 22.80 24.58 19.31
CA GLU A 55 23.06 23.36 18.54
C GLU A 55 22.38 22.13 19.20
N GLU A 56 21.31 22.37 19.94
CA GLU A 56 20.61 21.34 20.69
C GLU A 56 19.97 20.32 19.74
N HIS A 57 20.11 19.05 20.06
CA HIS A 57 19.45 17.99 19.29
C HIS A 57 19.20 16.71 20.09
N ILE A 58 18.18 15.98 19.65
CA ILE A 58 17.85 14.64 20.15
C ILE A 58 17.99 13.64 19.00
N LYS A 59 18.61 12.49 19.26
CA LYS A 59 18.76 11.39 18.32
C LYS A 59 18.34 10.08 18.95
N LEU A 60 17.33 9.44 18.38
CA LEU A 60 16.96 8.05 18.65
C LEU A 60 17.36 7.20 17.45
N SER A 61 18.20 6.18 17.65
CA SER A 61 18.81 5.41 16.56
C SER A 61 18.90 3.93 16.91
N THR A 62 18.65 3.08 15.91
CA THR A 62 19.13 1.70 15.87
C THR A 62 20.08 1.53 14.66
N GLU A 63 20.87 0.46 14.61
CA GLU A 63 21.69 0.13 13.43
C GLU A 63 20.90 -0.67 12.38
N TYR A 64 19.81 -1.33 12.78
CA TYR A 64 18.96 -2.10 11.86
C TYR A 64 18.32 -1.19 10.79
N GLY A 65 18.18 -1.71 9.56
CA GLY A 65 17.64 -0.95 8.43
C GLY A 65 18.53 0.22 8.01
N GLY A 66 19.84 0.00 7.95
CA GLY A 66 20.82 0.99 7.48
C GLY A 66 21.00 2.22 8.37
N LYS A 67 20.60 2.14 9.64
CA LYS A 67 20.43 3.21 10.65
C LYS A 67 19.05 3.88 10.63
N THR A 68 18.04 3.15 11.07
CA THR A 68 16.71 3.71 11.34
C THR A 68 16.78 4.74 12.48
N GLN A 69 16.38 5.98 12.22
CA GLN A 69 16.57 7.12 13.13
C GLN A 69 15.40 8.11 13.15
N LEU A 70 15.14 8.65 14.34
CA LEU A 70 14.46 9.92 14.56
C LEU A 70 15.48 10.93 15.10
N ASN A 71 15.68 12.03 14.37
CA ASN A 71 16.59 13.10 14.74
C ASN A 71 15.81 14.42 14.83
N LEU A 72 15.99 15.20 15.90
CA LEU A 72 15.27 16.46 16.18
C LEU A 72 16.27 17.57 16.51
N GLY A 73 16.05 18.79 16.02
CA GLY A 73 16.86 19.98 16.31
C GLY A 73 18.01 20.19 15.31
N HIS A 74 19.22 20.44 15.81
CA HIS A 74 20.44 20.63 15.02
C HIS A 74 21.07 19.28 14.63
N LEU A 75 20.71 18.76 13.45
CA LEU A 75 21.17 17.44 13.02
C LEU A 75 22.64 17.46 12.60
N VAL A 76 23.44 16.55 13.16
CA VAL A 76 24.87 16.41 12.82
C VAL A 76 25.22 15.03 12.27
N ASN A 77 26.24 14.98 11.40
CA ASN A 77 26.84 13.74 10.91
C ASN A 77 27.78 13.11 11.97
N ALA A 78 28.55 12.07 11.58
CA ALA A 78 29.46 11.39 12.49
C ALA A 78 30.62 12.29 12.96
N GLU A 79 31.09 13.17 12.07
CA GLU A 79 32.14 14.17 12.31
C GLU A 79 31.64 15.39 13.09
N ARG A 80 30.34 15.41 13.45
CA ARG A 80 29.64 16.50 14.14
C ARG A 80 29.40 17.75 13.29
N ASN A 81 29.61 17.66 11.98
CA ASN A 81 29.23 18.72 11.06
C ASN A 81 27.70 18.74 10.90
N LYS A 82 27.12 19.94 10.89
CA LYS A 82 25.70 20.15 10.63
C LYS A 82 25.33 19.55 9.28
N ARG A 83 24.28 18.73 9.26
CA ARG A 83 23.71 18.10 8.06
C ARG A 83 22.26 18.46 7.80
N GLY A 84 21.60 19.14 8.74
CA GLY A 84 20.21 19.58 8.62
C GLY A 84 19.68 20.25 9.88
N GLU A 85 18.47 20.78 9.79
CA GLU A 85 17.70 21.38 10.90
C GLU A 85 16.25 20.91 10.84
N GLY A 86 15.59 20.87 12.00
CA GLY A 86 14.19 20.48 12.12
C GLY A 86 14.06 19.05 12.62
N PHE A 87 13.31 18.21 11.92
CA PHE A 87 13.21 16.79 12.22
C PHE A 87 13.53 15.94 11.00
N GLU A 88 14.07 14.76 11.24
CA GLU A 88 14.27 13.73 10.22
C GLU A 88 13.82 12.39 10.79
N LEU A 89 12.93 11.73 10.06
CA LEU A 89 12.63 10.31 10.21
C LEU A 89 13.24 9.58 9.00
N ARG A 90 14.26 8.77 9.21
CA ARG A 90 14.98 8.06 8.13
C ARG A 90 15.16 6.57 8.42
N THR A 91 15.20 5.78 7.36
CA THR A 91 15.54 4.35 7.33
C THR A 91 15.97 3.98 5.91
N ASP A 92 16.78 2.93 5.76
CA ASP A 92 17.08 2.33 4.45
C ASP A 92 16.05 1.25 4.08
N ASP A 93 15.22 0.82 5.05
CA ASP A 93 14.09 -0.09 4.85
C ASP A 93 12.80 0.72 4.56
N TRP A 94 11.63 0.10 4.72
CA TRP A 94 10.34 0.77 4.54
C TRP A 94 10.00 1.74 5.68
N GLY A 95 9.38 2.87 5.32
CA GLY A 95 8.73 3.78 6.25
C GLY A 95 7.21 3.63 6.21
N ALA A 96 6.56 3.64 7.37
CA ALA A 96 5.10 3.65 7.46
C ALA A 96 4.62 4.69 8.48
N ILE A 97 3.73 5.59 8.06
CA ILE A 97 3.02 6.54 8.92
C ILE A 97 1.54 6.15 8.88
N ARG A 98 1.00 5.69 10.02
CA ARG A 98 -0.39 5.23 10.12
C ARG A 98 -1.11 6.02 11.20
N ALA A 99 -2.14 6.77 10.79
CA ALA A 99 -2.96 7.56 11.69
C ALA A 99 -4.45 7.22 11.48
N GLY A 100 -5.01 6.40 12.37
CA GLY A 100 -6.38 5.85 12.22
C GLY A 100 -7.50 6.89 12.29
N LYS A 101 -7.20 8.12 12.67
CA LYS A 101 -8.13 9.27 12.65
C LYS A 101 -7.85 10.27 11.52
N GLY A 102 -6.89 9.98 10.64
CA GLY A 102 -6.46 10.87 9.56
C GLY A 102 -5.05 11.44 9.78
N LEU A 103 -4.47 11.98 8.70
CA LEU A 103 -3.10 12.49 8.66
C LEU A 103 -3.08 13.91 8.09
N PHE A 104 -2.51 14.86 8.83
CA PHE A 104 -2.27 16.23 8.36
C PHE A 104 -0.77 16.42 8.13
N ILE A 105 -0.38 16.74 6.89
CA ILE A 105 1.00 17.05 6.51
C ILE A 105 1.03 18.51 6.07
N SER A 106 1.73 19.35 6.84
CA SER A 106 1.70 20.80 6.63
C SER A 106 3.08 21.43 6.66
N ALA A 107 3.30 22.39 5.77
CA ALA A 107 4.41 23.34 5.82
C ALA A 107 4.01 24.72 6.37
N ASP A 108 2.84 24.81 7.02
CA ASP A 108 2.38 26.00 7.72
C ASP A 108 3.16 26.18 9.02
N LYS A 109 3.71 27.38 9.22
CA LYS A 109 4.53 27.66 10.40
C LYS A 109 3.64 27.83 11.63
N GLN A 110 3.80 26.94 12.62
CA GLN A 110 3.25 27.10 13.96
C GLN A 110 4.36 27.36 14.99
N SER A 111 4.62 28.64 15.27
CA SER A 111 5.68 29.05 16.20
C SER A 111 5.41 28.54 17.61
N GLN A 112 6.44 27.95 18.23
CA GLN A 112 6.43 27.50 19.64
C GLN A 112 5.31 26.51 19.99
N ALA A 113 4.73 25.83 18.99
CA ALA A 113 3.62 24.88 19.16
C ALA A 113 2.45 25.43 20.00
N THR A 114 2.14 26.72 19.89
CA THR A 114 1.14 27.40 20.75
C THR A 114 -0.32 27.11 20.40
N LYS A 115 -0.59 26.66 19.17
CA LYS A 115 -1.92 26.28 18.70
C LYS A 115 -2.14 24.77 18.78
N GLN A 116 -3.35 24.32 18.45
CA GLN A 116 -3.70 22.90 18.40
C GLN A 116 -2.83 22.15 17.38
N ILE A 117 -2.60 20.85 17.60
CA ILE A 117 -1.81 20.00 16.68
C ILE A 117 -2.42 19.92 15.27
N LEU A 118 -3.73 20.16 15.14
CA LEU A 118 -4.49 20.18 13.89
C LEU A 118 -4.95 21.60 13.52
N ASP A 119 -4.23 22.66 13.91
CA ASP A 119 -4.49 24.01 13.39
C ASP A 119 -4.26 24.04 11.87
N MET A 120 -5.34 24.16 11.10
CA MET A 120 -5.33 23.99 9.65
C MET A 120 -6.12 25.09 8.92
N GLU A 121 -6.23 26.27 9.53
CA GLU A 121 -7.01 27.40 9.02
C GLU A 121 -6.68 27.72 7.55
N ALA A 122 -5.39 27.91 7.24
CA ALA A 122 -4.93 28.17 5.87
C ALA A 122 -5.26 27.04 4.89
N ALA A 123 -5.09 25.77 5.31
CA ALA A 123 -5.40 24.63 4.48
C ALA A 123 -6.92 24.52 4.19
N VAL A 124 -7.75 24.79 5.19
CA VAL A 124 -9.22 24.81 5.07
C VAL A 124 -9.69 25.94 4.16
N GLU A 125 -9.06 27.11 4.20
CA GLU A 125 -9.33 28.20 3.24
C GLU A 125 -9.02 27.77 1.79
N GLN A 126 -7.94 27.04 1.56
CA GLN A 126 -7.63 26.50 0.23
C GLN A 126 -8.66 25.45 -0.23
N LEU A 127 -9.11 24.56 0.67
CA LEU A 127 -10.19 23.61 0.37
C LEU A 127 -11.51 24.32 0.00
N LYS A 128 -11.86 25.41 0.71
CA LYS A 128 -13.05 26.21 0.44
C LYS A 128 -12.95 26.97 -0.89
N THR A 129 -11.78 27.53 -1.18
CA THR A 129 -11.50 28.21 -2.46
C THR A 129 -11.61 27.24 -3.64
N ALA A 130 -10.98 26.06 -3.55
CA ALA A 130 -11.04 25.03 -4.57
C ALA A 130 -12.49 24.56 -4.85
N LEU A 131 -13.28 24.33 -3.80
CA LEU A 131 -14.69 23.97 -3.94
C LEU A 131 -15.52 25.09 -4.58
N THR A 132 -15.20 26.35 -4.29
CA THR A 132 -15.89 27.51 -4.87
C THR A 132 -15.60 27.62 -6.37
N ILE A 133 -14.36 27.42 -6.79
CA ILE A 133 -13.97 27.35 -8.20
C ILE A 133 -14.76 26.22 -8.90
N ALA A 134 -14.77 25.02 -8.31
CA ALA A 134 -15.50 23.88 -8.87
C ALA A 134 -17.01 24.17 -9.01
N LYS A 135 -17.67 24.72 -7.98
CA LYS A 135 -19.10 25.07 -8.02
C LYS A 135 -19.43 26.11 -9.07
N THR A 136 -18.66 27.19 -9.14
CA THR A 136 -18.93 28.30 -10.07
C THR A 136 -18.72 27.89 -11.53
N LEU A 137 -17.66 27.15 -11.84
CA LEU A 137 -17.44 26.62 -13.18
C LEU A 137 -18.47 25.55 -13.56
N SER A 138 -18.83 24.69 -12.61
CA SER A 138 -19.84 23.66 -12.83
C SER A 138 -21.22 24.25 -13.15
N GLN A 139 -21.61 25.36 -12.50
CA GLN A 139 -22.87 26.05 -12.79
C GLN A 139 -22.84 26.74 -14.16
N ALA A 140 -21.68 27.31 -14.53
CA ALA A 140 -21.50 27.90 -15.86
C ALA A 140 -21.55 26.84 -16.98
N ALA A 141 -20.95 25.67 -16.74
CA ALA A 141 -21.02 24.53 -17.66
C ALA A 141 -22.46 24.05 -17.85
N GLU A 142 -23.21 23.86 -16.75
CA GLU A 142 -24.62 23.49 -16.78
C GLU A 142 -25.47 24.49 -17.59
N SER A 143 -25.22 25.79 -17.40
CA SER A 143 -25.92 26.84 -18.16
C SER A 143 -25.61 26.82 -19.66
N ALA A 144 -24.49 26.23 -20.07
CA ALA A 144 -24.07 26.06 -21.45
C ALA A 144 -24.46 24.68 -22.03
N GLY A 145 -25.17 23.84 -21.26
CA GLY A 145 -25.53 22.49 -21.67
C GLY A 145 -24.39 21.47 -21.60
N ALA A 146 -23.27 21.80 -20.93
CA ALA A 146 -22.17 20.86 -20.68
C ALA A 146 -22.41 20.06 -19.39
N VAL A 147 -21.68 18.95 -19.23
CA VAL A 147 -21.81 18.05 -18.08
C VAL A 147 -21.37 18.75 -16.79
N ARG A 148 -22.15 18.51 -15.73
CA ARG A 148 -21.90 19.05 -14.40
C ARG A 148 -20.77 18.28 -13.70
N ALA A 149 -19.87 18.98 -13.02
CA ALA A 149 -18.89 18.34 -12.15
C ALA A 149 -19.55 17.82 -10.86
N ASP A 150 -19.06 16.71 -10.31
CA ASP A 150 -19.50 16.15 -9.03
C ASP A 150 -18.98 16.98 -7.83
N THR A 151 -19.57 18.15 -7.64
CA THR A 151 -19.24 19.06 -6.54
C THR A 151 -19.69 18.52 -5.18
N GLN A 152 -20.62 17.55 -5.17
CA GLN A 152 -21.13 16.97 -3.91
C GLN A 152 -20.09 16.06 -3.26
N ALA A 153 -19.37 15.25 -4.05
CA ALA A 153 -18.24 14.49 -3.54
C ALA A 153 -17.15 15.39 -2.95
N GLN A 154 -16.83 16.50 -3.62
CA GLN A 154 -15.83 17.44 -3.14
C GLN A 154 -16.27 18.18 -1.87
N GLU A 155 -17.57 18.48 -1.73
CA GLU A 155 -18.10 19.04 -0.49
C GLU A 155 -18.06 18.05 0.69
N ARG A 156 -18.34 16.76 0.44
CA ARG A 156 -18.14 15.70 1.45
C ARG A 156 -16.67 15.59 1.84
N LEU A 157 -15.76 15.63 0.88
CA LEU A 157 -14.32 15.61 1.13
C LEU A 157 -13.88 16.78 2.01
N ASN A 158 -14.35 18.01 1.75
CA ASN A 158 -14.06 19.16 2.61
C ASN A 158 -14.51 18.92 4.06
N LYS A 159 -15.71 18.37 4.28
CA LYS A 159 -16.21 18.07 5.64
C LYS A 159 -15.37 16.99 6.34
N THR A 160 -14.90 15.99 5.60
CA THR A 160 -13.99 14.95 6.09
C THR A 160 -12.64 15.53 6.50
N LEU A 161 -12.08 16.42 5.70
CA LEU A 161 -10.73 16.96 5.90
C LEU A 161 -10.68 18.14 6.87
N GLU A 162 -11.73 18.95 6.97
CA GLU A 162 -11.83 20.04 7.95
C GLU A 162 -11.83 19.46 9.37
N GLY A 163 -10.76 19.75 10.11
CA GLY A 163 -10.50 19.17 11.44
C GLY A 163 -10.18 17.67 11.43
N LEU A 164 -10.00 17.03 10.26
CA LEU A 164 -9.88 15.58 10.10
C LEU A 164 -10.95 14.80 10.89
N THR A 165 -12.22 15.16 10.70
CA THR A 165 -13.35 14.51 11.40
C THR A 165 -13.53 13.04 11.02
N GLN A 166 -12.97 12.64 9.88
CA GLN A 166 -12.94 11.27 9.34
C GLN A 166 -11.51 10.95 8.88
N PRO A 167 -11.14 9.66 8.73
CA PRO A 167 -9.77 9.25 8.39
C PRO A 167 -9.39 9.60 6.94
N GLY A 168 -9.03 10.86 6.70
CA GLY A 168 -8.49 11.37 5.44
C GLY A 168 -7.04 11.81 5.55
N VAL A 169 -6.45 12.21 4.42
CA VAL A 169 -5.11 12.81 4.37
C VAL A 169 -5.24 14.21 3.78
N LEU A 170 -4.75 15.21 4.52
CA LEU A 170 -4.67 16.60 4.06
C LEU A 170 -3.19 16.98 3.95
N VAL A 171 -2.76 17.38 2.75
CA VAL A 171 -1.42 17.89 2.49
C VAL A 171 -1.54 19.34 2.08
N HIS A 172 -0.88 20.25 2.79
CA HIS A 172 -0.91 21.67 2.50
C HIS A 172 0.47 22.32 2.65
N ALA A 173 0.80 23.21 1.73
CA ALA A 173 1.99 24.03 1.80
C ALA A 173 1.72 25.41 1.19
N PRO A 174 2.08 26.51 1.87
CA PRO A 174 1.81 27.87 1.39
C PRO A 174 2.60 28.22 0.12
N ASN A 175 3.72 27.54 -0.12
CA ASN A 175 4.63 27.81 -1.24
C ASN A 175 4.71 26.61 -2.22
N GLY A 176 3.58 25.94 -2.45
CA GLY A 176 3.44 24.89 -3.47
C GLY A 176 3.80 23.48 -3.00
N ILE A 177 3.34 22.49 -3.77
CA ILE A 177 3.56 21.06 -3.56
C ILE A 177 4.02 20.46 -4.88
N ALA A 178 5.08 19.64 -4.84
CA ALA A 178 5.54 18.85 -5.98
C ALA A 178 5.36 17.37 -5.68
N LEU A 179 4.73 16.64 -6.60
CA LEU A 179 4.64 15.18 -6.58
C LEU A 179 5.34 14.66 -7.83
N ASN A 180 6.47 13.97 -7.67
CA ASN A 180 7.29 13.50 -8.77
C ASN A 180 7.76 12.06 -8.55
N SER A 181 7.97 11.35 -9.66
CA SER A 181 8.61 10.04 -9.72
C SER A 181 9.23 9.89 -11.11
N PRO A 182 10.39 9.24 -11.25
CA PRO A 182 10.88 8.81 -12.56
C PRO A 182 9.98 7.72 -13.18
N GLU A 183 9.18 7.07 -12.35
CA GLU A 183 8.18 6.07 -12.73
C GLU A 183 6.76 6.66 -12.68
N ALA A 184 5.76 5.81 -12.91
CA ALA A 184 4.36 6.22 -12.95
C ALA A 184 3.87 6.92 -11.66
N LEU A 185 3.09 7.99 -11.83
CA LEU A 185 2.25 8.60 -10.80
C LEU A 185 0.79 8.26 -11.09
N ARG A 186 0.02 7.89 -10.05
CA ARG A 186 -1.41 7.58 -10.17
C ARG A 186 -2.22 8.40 -9.17
N LEU A 187 -3.24 9.09 -9.66
CA LEU A 187 -4.29 9.72 -8.86
C LEU A 187 -5.60 9.01 -9.18
N SER A 188 -6.21 8.36 -8.20
CA SER A 188 -7.41 7.56 -8.42
C SER A 188 -8.32 7.58 -7.20
N SER A 189 -9.62 7.59 -7.44
CA SER A 189 -10.66 7.40 -6.44
C SER A 189 -11.57 6.28 -6.93
N GLY A 190 -11.74 5.22 -6.12
CA GLY A 190 -12.44 4.01 -6.56
C GLY A 190 -13.96 4.20 -6.64
N ASN A 191 -14.54 4.94 -5.69
CA ASN A 191 -16.00 5.08 -5.52
C ASN A 191 -16.45 6.54 -5.58
N SER A 192 -15.58 7.46 -6.04
CA SER A 192 -15.88 8.88 -6.07
C SER A 192 -15.03 9.62 -7.11
N SER A 193 -15.20 10.92 -7.19
CA SER A 193 -14.60 11.76 -8.23
C SER A 193 -13.20 12.26 -7.85
N VAL A 194 -12.29 12.32 -8.83
CA VAL A 194 -11.04 13.07 -8.74
C VAL A 194 -11.28 14.46 -9.30
N ALA A 195 -11.03 15.51 -8.51
CA ALA A 195 -11.16 16.90 -8.94
C ALA A 195 -9.80 17.60 -8.93
N ILE A 196 -9.54 18.40 -9.96
CA ILE A 196 -8.37 19.28 -10.07
C ILE A 196 -8.91 20.70 -10.23
N ALA A 197 -8.65 21.57 -9.24
CA ALA A 197 -9.05 22.96 -9.25
C ALA A 197 -7.81 23.86 -9.30
N SER A 198 -7.88 24.95 -10.06
CA SER A 198 -6.78 25.90 -10.20
C SER A 198 -7.36 27.31 -10.29
N GLY A 199 -6.76 28.27 -9.56
CA GLY A 199 -7.11 29.68 -9.66
C GLY A 199 -6.58 30.37 -10.93
N HIS A 200 -5.66 29.70 -11.63
CA HIS A 200 -5.07 30.11 -12.90
C HIS A 200 -5.24 28.98 -13.93
N ASN A 201 -4.17 28.57 -14.60
CA ASN A 201 -4.21 27.52 -15.62
C ASN A 201 -4.11 26.12 -15.00
N THR A 202 -4.70 25.15 -15.68
CA THR A 202 -4.38 23.73 -15.52
C THR A 202 -3.63 23.29 -16.78
N ASP A 203 -2.31 23.15 -16.68
CA ASP A 203 -1.46 22.76 -17.80
C ASP A 203 -1.18 21.25 -17.77
N ILE A 204 -1.50 20.54 -18.85
CA ILE A 204 -1.22 19.10 -19.01
C ILE A 204 -0.22 18.93 -20.15
N CYS A 205 1.00 18.53 -19.81
CA CYS A 205 2.10 18.36 -20.76
C CYS A 205 2.51 16.88 -20.83
N ALA A 206 2.50 16.29 -22.03
CA ALA A 206 2.99 14.94 -22.28
C ALA A 206 3.98 14.95 -23.44
N GLU A 207 5.12 14.28 -23.27
CA GLU A 207 6.10 14.09 -24.36
C GLU A 207 5.56 13.17 -25.46
N LYS A 208 4.71 12.22 -25.07
CA LYS A 208 4.07 11.27 -25.98
C LYS A 208 2.61 11.69 -26.22
N ASN A 209 1.68 11.06 -25.50
CA ASN A 209 0.25 11.19 -25.76
C ASN A 209 -0.48 11.72 -24.52
N ILE A 210 -1.51 12.52 -24.76
CA ILE A 210 -2.58 12.76 -23.78
C ILE A 210 -3.77 11.92 -24.23
N THR A 211 -4.18 10.96 -23.41
CA THR A 211 -5.34 10.10 -23.67
C THR A 211 -6.41 10.38 -22.62
N ALA A 212 -7.63 10.66 -23.06
CA ALA A 212 -8.79 10.82 -22.20
C ALA A 212 -9.88 9.83 -22.63
N SER A 213 -10.47 9.14 -21.67
CA SER A 213 -11.55 8.18 -21.91
C SER A 213 -12.53 8.26 -20.76
N ALA A 214 -13.82 8.33 -21.08
CA ALA A 214 -14.91 8.37 -20.12
C ALA A 214 -15.94 7.33 -20.54
N GLN A 215 -16.57 6.70 -19.55
CA GLN A 215 -17.58 5.66 -19.77
C GLN A 215 -18.88 6.25 -20.33
N GLU A 216 -19.30 7.40 -19.80
CA GLU A 216 -20.54 8.07 -20.20
C GLU A 216 -20.28 9.18 -21.21
N GLU A 217 -19.63 10.28 -20.78
CA GLU A 217 -19.43 11.45 -21.63
C GLU A 217 -18.10 12.14 -21.34
N LEU A 218 -17.45 12.66 -22.40
CA LEU A 218 -16.34 13.59 -22.29
C LEU A 218 -16.85 15.01 -22.57
N SER A 219 -16.89 15.86 -21.54
CA SER A 219 -17.37 17.24 -21.66
C SER A 219 -16.22 18.25 -21.51
N LEU A 220 -16.05 19.12 -22.50
CA LEU A 220 -15.04 20.18 -22.52
C LEU A 220 -15.72 21.54 -22.66
N PHE A 221 -15.58 22.39 -21.64
CA PHE A 221 -16.25 23.68 -21.59
C PHE A 221 -15.25 24.82 -21.36
N ALA A 222 -15.36 25.88 -22.17
CA ALA A 222 -14.58 27.11 -22.04
C ALA A 222 -15.52 28.32 -22.02
N ARG A 223 -15.46 29.13 -20.96
CA ARG A 223 -16.43 30.22 -20.75
C ARG A 223 -16.14 31.50 -21.54
N TYR A 224 -14.87 31.88 -21.67
CA TYR A 224 -14.50 33.21 -22.19
C TYR A 224 -13.50 33.15 -23.36
N GLY A 225 -12.43 32.35 -23.23
CA GLY A 225 -11.34 32.32 -24.21
C GLY A 225 -11.62 31.54 -25.50
N GLY A 226 -12.79 30.90 -25.61
CA GLY A 226 -13.11 29.95 -26.67
C GLY A 226 -12.32 28.64 -26.56
N MET A 227 -12.43 27.79 -27.60
CA MET A 227 -11.75 26.49 -27.68
C MET A 227 -10.83 26.46 -28.90
N LYS A 228 -9.64 25.88 -28.73
CA LYS A 228 -8.63 25.71 -29.78
C LYS A 228 -8.20 24.24 -29.82
N LEU A 229 -8.42 23.60 -30.96
CA LEU A 229 -8.03 22.20 -31.21
C LEU A 229 -7.14 22.16 -32.44
N PHE A 230 -5.82 22.00 -32.24
CA PHE A 230 -4.83 22.02 -33.31
C PHE A 230 -4.00 20.74 -33.30
N ALA A 231 -3.77 20.18 -34.49
CA ALA A 231 -2.69 19.23 -34.72
C ALA A 231 -1.67 19.91 -35.65
N ALA A 232 -0.48 20.22 -35.14
CA ALA A 232 0.57 20.86 -35.94
C ALA A 232 1.03 19.96 -37.09
N GLN A 233 1.04 18.65 -36.85
CA GLN A 233 1.25 17.61 -37.85
C GLN A 233 0.30 16.45 -37.54
N GLY A 234 0.06 15.60 -38.54
CA GLY A 234 -0.87 14.48 -38.41
C GLY A 234 -2.32 14.88 -38.64
N LYS A 235 -3.19 13.87 -38.63
CA LYS A 235 -4.60 14.00 -38.98
C LYS A 235 -5.43 14.36 -37.74
N VAL A 236 -6.31 15.34 -37.88
CA VAL A 236 -7.43 15.55 -36.93
C VAL A 236 -8.60 14.66 -37.34
N GLU A 237 -9.13 13.88 -36.41
CA GLU A 237 -10.22 12.96 -36.65
C GLU A 237 -11.25 13.08 -35.53
N MET A 238 -12.50 13.39 -35.90
CA MET A 238 -13.64 13.50 -34.99
C MET A 238 -14.74 12.57 -35.50
N GLN A 239 -15.36 11.79 -34.62
CA GLN A 239 -16.37 10.79 -34.98
C GLN A 239 -17.42 10.65 -33.88
N ALA A 240 -18.69 10.55 -34.28
CA ALA A 240 -19.75 9.95 -33.47
C ALA A 240 -20.02 8.56 -34.06
N GLN A 241 -19.49 7.51 -33.44
CA GLN A 241 -19.41 6.17 -34.07
C GLN A 241 -20.76 5.45 -34.17
N SER A 242 -21.68 5.77 -33.25
CA SER A 242 -23.01 5.17 -33.17
C SER A 242 -24.15 6.17 -33.05
N ASP A 243 -23.86 7.47 -33.01
CA ASP A 243 -24.84 8.53 -32.76
C ASP A 243 -24.61 9.74 -33.68
N ALA A 244 -25.43 10.78 -33.51
CA ALA A 244 -25.35 12.02 -34.27
C ALA A 244 -24.11 12.84 -33.91
N MET A 245 -23.61 13.57 -34.90
CA MET A 245 -22.63 14.65 -34.71
C MET A 245 -23.31 15.98 -34.96
N SER A 246 -23.16 16.93 -34.04
CA SER A 246 -23.63 18.31 -34.18
C SER A 246 -22.46 19.28 -34.05
N ILE A 247 -22.34 20.20 -35.00
CA ILE A 247 -21.35 21.29 -34.98
C ILE A 247 -22.12 22.57 -35.34
N SER A 248 -22.10 23.57 -34.46
CA SER A 248 -22.87 24.80 -34.61
C SER A 248 -22.08 26.01 -34.10
N SER A 249 -22.30 27.17 -34.73
CA SER A 249 -21.81 28.47 -34.28
C SER A 249 -22.95 29.50 -34.37
N GLU A 250 -22.99 30.44 -33.44
CA GLU A 250 -23.94 31.58 -33.49
C GLU A 250 -23.56 32.58 -34.59
N LYS A 251 -22.25 32.72 -34.83
CA LYS A 251 -21.69 33.54 -35.90
C LYS A 251 -21.24 32.66 -37.08
N ASP A 252 -20.49 33.25 -37.98
CA ASP A 252 -19.96 32.61 -39.18
C ASP A 252 -19.26 31.27 -38.90
N MET A 253 -19.50 30.30 -39.78
CA MET A 253 -18.85 29.00 -39.80
C MET A 253 -18.04 28.85 -41.09
N GLU A 254 -16.75 28.54 -40.96
CA GLU A 254 -15.85 28.32 -42.09
C GLU A 254 -15.37 26.86 -42.12
N ILE A 255 -15.58 26.18 -43.25
CA ILE A 255 -15.06 24.83 -43.51
C ILE A 255 -14.20 24.91 -44.77
N GLN A 256 -12.89 24.75 -44.61
CA GLN A 256 -11.94 24.95 -45.70
C GLN A 256 -10.84 23.90 -45.75
N SER A 257 -10.40 23.58 -46.97
CA SER A 257 -9.14 22.88 -47.23
C SER A 257 -8.27 23.81 -48.09
N SER A 258 -7.17 24.30 -47.54
CA SER A 258 -6.33 25.31 -48.20
C SER A 258 -5.51 24.76 -49.38
N ALA A 259 -5.21 23.46 -49.39
CA ALA A 259 -4.40 22.81 -50.42
C ALA A 259 -5.00 21.50 -50.95
N GLY A 260 -6.16 21.08 -50.43
CA GLY A 260 -6.76 19.78 -50.71
C GLY A 260 -8.21 19.88 -51.20
N LYS A 261 -9.04 18.94 -50.76
CA LYS A 261 -10.46 18.83 -51.12
C LYS A 261 -11.34 18.83 -49.88
N VAL A 262 -12.53 19.40 -50.00
CA VAL A 262 -13.62 19.22 -49.03
C VAL A 262 -14.58 18.18 -49.61
N VAL A 263 -14.82 17.09 -48.88
CA VAL A 263 -15.75 16.03 -49.27
C VAL A 263 -16.83 15.94 -48.21
N VAL A 264 -18.09 16.16 -48.63
CA VAL A 264 -19.28 16.01 -47.78
C VAL A 264 -20.12 14.90 -48.38
N SER A 265 -20.39 13.86 -47.59
CA SER A 265 -21.10 12.67 -48.05
C SER A 265 -22.12 12.25 -47.01
N ALA A 266 -23.30 11.82 -47.47
CA ALA A 266 -24.37 11.32 -46.62
C ALA A 266 -24.97 10.05 -47.22
N LYS A 267 -25.48 9.16 -46.37
CA LYS A 267 -26.08 7.88 -46.81
C LYS A 267 -27.51 8.05 -47.34
N ASP A 268 -28.34 8.81 -46.62
CA ASP A 268 -29.75 9.03 -46.98
C ASP A 268 -29.95 10.38 -47.69
N GLU A 269 -29.55 11.47 -47.04
CA GLU A 269 -29.86 12.83 -47.50
C GLU A 269 -28.74 13.82 -47.13
N LEU A 270 -28.39 14.69 -48.08
CA LEU A 270 -27.57 15.88 -47.84
C LEU A 270 -28.40 17.13 -48.16
N LEU A 271 -28.57 18.01 -47.16
CA LEU A 271 -29.34 19.24 -47.26
C LEU A 271 -28.48 20.45 -46.89
N LEU A 272 -28.40 21.42 -47.80
CA LEU A 272 -27.82 22.75 -47.56
C LEU A 272 -28.98 23.76 -47.58
N ASN A 273 -29.20 24.51 -46.51
CA ASN A 273 -30.33 25.45 -46.39
C ASN A 273 -29.84 26.82 -45.89
N CYS A 274 -30.34 27.89 -46.50
CA CYS A 274 -30.10 29.27 -46.09
C CYS A 274 -31.31 30.15 -46.44
N GLY A 275 -31.95 30.75 -45.44
CA GLY A 275 -33.04 31.73 -45.64
C GLY A 275 -34.22 31.22 -46.47
N GLY A 276 -34.53 29.92 -46.41
CA GLY A 276 -35.59 29.28 -47.18
C GLY A 276 -35.17 28.78 -48.57
N SER A 277 -33.95 29.10 -49.03
CA SER A 277 -33.35 28.48 -50.22
C SER A 277 -32.57 27.23 -49.82
N TYR A 278 -32.59 26.18 -50.65
CA TYR A 278 -31.87 24.95 -50.35
C TYR A 278 -31.37 24.19 -51.59
N ILE A 279 -30.36 23.35 -51.34
CA ILE A 279 -29.86 22.32 -52.25
C ILE A 279 -29.99 20.99 -51.51
N ARG A 280 -30.70 20.03 -52.11
CA ARG A 280 -30.95 18.72 -51.51
C ARG A 280 -30.50 17.60 -52.46
N LEU A 281 -29.74 16.65 -51.94
CA LEU A 281 -29.32 15.43 -52.64
C LEU A 281 -29.95 14.23 -51.93
N LYS A 282 -30.86 13.52 -52.60
CA LYS A 282 -31.57 12.35 -52.05
C LYS A 282 -32.03 11.39 -53.14
N GLY A 283 -31.87 10.08 -52.91
CA GLY A 283 -32.40 9.04 -53.81
C GLY A 283 -31.86 9.13 -55.25
N GLY A 284 -30.64 9.63 -55.43
CA GLY A 284 -30.04 9.87 -56.75
C GLY A 284 -30.47 11.17 -57.44
N ASN A 285 -31.34 11.97 -56.82
CA ASN A 285 -31.82 13.24 -57.36
C ASN A 285 -31.11 14.45 -56.73
N ILE A 286 -31.04 15.54 -57.49
CA ILE A 286 -30.64 16.87 -57.01
C ILE A 286 -31.88 17.77 -57.09
N GLU A 287 -32.29 18.35 -55.97
CA GLU A 287 -33.40 19.31 -55.87
C GLU A 287 -32.85 20.68 -55.48
N LEU A 288 -33.18 21.69 -56.29
CA LEU A 288 -32.79 23.09 -56.12
C LEU A 288 -34.07 23.90 -55.88
N GLY A 289 -34.32 24.31 -54.64
CA GLY A 289 -35.54 25.04 -54.27
C GLY A 289 -35.22 26.40 -53.67
N CYS A 290 -35.95 27.44 -54.09
CA CYS A 290 -35.86 28.76 -53.48
C CYS A 290 -37.15 29.57 -53.69
N PRO A 291 -37.50 30.48 -52.76
CA PRO A 291 -38.63 31.40 -52.93
C PRO A 291 -38.34 32.53 -53.94
N GLY A 292 -37.05 32.81 -54.19
CA GLY A 292 -36.60 33.78 -55.18
C GLY A 292 -36.19 33.12 -56.50
N ASN A 293 -35.15 33.66 -57.13
CA ASN A 293 -34.64 33.18 -58.41
C ASN A 293 -33.42 32.27 -58.24
N ILE A 294 -33.36 31.18 -59.03
CA ILE A 294 -32.10 30.46 -59.29
C ILE A 294 -31.33 31.22 -60.37
N LEU A 295 -30.29 31.97 -59.99
CA LEU A 295 -29.46 32.72 -60.93
C LEU A 295 -28.22 31.93 -61.35
N LEU A 296 -28.19 31.49 -62.60
CA LEU A 296 -27.02 30.83 -63.20
C LEU A 296 -26.23 31.82 -64.05
N LYS A 297 -25.05 32.26 -63.58
CA LYS A 297 -24.12 33.10 -64.36
C LYS A 297 -23.08 32.20 -65.04
N SER A 298 -23.32 31.84 -66.30
CA SER A 298 -22.43 30.96 -67.08
C SER A 298 -22.34 31.39 -68.54
N THR A 299 -21.20 31.10 -69.18
CA THR A 299 -21.04 31.20 -70.64
C THR A 299 -21.84 30.12 -71.36
N ASN A 300 -21.97 28.90 -70.81
CA ASN A 300 -22.71 27.77 -71.39
C ASN A 300 -23.32 26.87 -70.29
N VAL A 301 -24.50 26.30 -70.55
CA VAL A 301 -25.10 25.24 -69.73
C VAL A 301 -25.45 24.08 -70.65
N GLN A 302 -24.83 22.92 -70.45
CA GLN A 302 -25.04 21.72 -71.27
C GLN A 302 -25.77 20.65 -70.48
N LYS A 303 -26.86 20.11 -71.03
CA LYS A 303 -27.58 18.97 -70.47
C LYS A 303 -27.07 17.67 -71.10
N MET A 304 -26.33 16.88 -70.34
CA MET A 304 -25.84 15.55 -70.74
C MET A 304 -26.73 14.41 -70.23
N GLY A 305 -26.40 13.17 -70.61
CA GLY A 305 -27.02 11.98 -70.04
C GLY A 305 -26.69 11.79 -68.55
N ALA A 306 -27.40 10.89 -67.88
CA ALA A 306 -27.19 10.62 -66.46
C ALA A 306 -25.79 10.06 -66.18
N ALA A 307 -25.24 10.39 -65.01
CA ALA A 307 -23.98 9.87 -64.50
C ALA A 307 -24.15 9.47 -63.04
N SER A 308 -23.28 8.59 -62.55
CA SER A 308 -23.27 8.15 -61.15
C SER A 308 -21.85 8.15 -60.59
N LEU A 309 -21.74 8.45 -59.29
CA LEU A 309 -20.50 8.33 -58.53
C LEU A 309 -20.78 7.39 -57.37
N ASN A 310 -20.06 6.27 -57.31
CA ASN A 310 -20.19 5.30 -56.24
C ASN A 310 -18.96 5.39 -55.32
N GLN A 311 -19.15 5.92 -54.11
CA GLN A 311 -18.10 6.03 -53.10
C GLN A 311 -18.49 5.18 -51.88
N PRO A 312 -17.69 4.18 -51.49
CA PRO A 312 -18.02 3.33 -50.34
C PRO A 312 -18.04 4.16 -49.06
N LEU A 313 -19.12 4.01 -48.28
CA LEU A 313 -19.26 4.64 -46.97
C LEU A 313 -18.36 3.94 -45.94
N ARG A 314 -17.90 4.71 -44.95
CA ARG A 314 -17.10 4.19 -43.85
C ARG A 314 -17.98 3.35 -42.91
N VAL A 315 -17.46 2.19 -42.48
CA VAL A 315 -18.05 1.36 -41.43
C VAL A 315 -17.30 1.64 -40.13
N TYR A 316 -18.03 1.90 -39.04
CA TYR A 316 -17.45 2.15 -37.72
C TYR A 316 -17.32 0.85 -36.91
N PRO A 317 -16.23 0.68 -36.14
CA PRO A 317 -16.10 -0.44 -35.20
C PRO A 317 -17.16 -0.32 -34.10
N LYS A 318 -17.60 -1.46 -33.55
CA LYS A 318 -18.49 -1.53 -32.39
C LYS A 318 -17.70 -2.10 -31.21
N GLY A 319 -17.72 -1.40 -30.07
CA GLY A 319 -17.21 -1.92 -28.80
C GLY A 319 -18.24 -2.83 -28.11
N PHE A 320 -17.77 -3.67 -27.19
CA PHE A 320 -18.60 -4.56 -26.38
C PHE A 320 -18.36 -4.25 -24.90
N SER A 321 -19.42 -4.19 -24.09
CA SER A 321 -19.32 -3.96 -22.65
C SER A 321 -20.30 -4.82 -21.85
N GLY A 322 -20.01 -5.00 -20.57
CA GLY A 322 -20.87 -5.72 -19.64
C GLY A 322 -20.59 -5.42 -18.17
N VAL A 323 -21.65 -5.41 -17.36
CA VAL A 323 -21.63 -5.36 -15.90
C VAL A 323 -22.10 -6.71 -15.38
N TYR A 324 -21.43 -7.25 -14.36
CA TYR A 324 -21.75 -8.55 -13.80
C TYR A 324 -22.14 -8.41 -12.34
N ASN A 325 -23.23 -9.08 -11.94
CA ASN A 325 -23.69 -9.08 -10.55
C ASN A 325 -23.13 -10.31 -9.83
N LEU A 326 -22.29 -10.09 -8.82
CA LEU A 326 -21.75 -11.16 -7.99
C LEU A 326 -22.76 -11.52 -6.92
N LEU A 327 -23.26 -12.76 -6.99
CA LEU A 327 -24.16 -13.33 -6.00
C LEU A 327 -23.41 -14.37 -5.15
N ASP A 328 -23.80 -14.48 -3.89
CA ASP A 328 -23.36 -15.57 -3.04
C ASP A 328 -24.08 -16.87 -3.43
N GLU A 329 -23.33 -17.92 -3.77
CA GLU A 329 -23.89 -19.18 -4.29
C GLU A 329 -24.83 -19.89 -3.31
N THR A 330 -24.70 -19.64 -2.00
CA THR A 330 -25.50 -20.33 -0.97
C THR A 330 -26.78 -19.57 -0.63
N THR A 331 -26.70 -18.24 -0.61
CA THR A 331 -27.80 -17.38 -0.15
C THR A 331 -28.52 -16.64 -1.28
N GLY A 332 -27.92 -16.59 -2.48
CA GLY A 332 -28.42 -15.83 -3.63
C GLY A 332 -28.40 -14.32 -3.43
N GLN A 333 -27.77 -13.82 -2.36
CA GLN A 333 -27.70 -12.38 -2.08
C GLN A 333 -26.50 -11.73 -2.76
N PRO A 334 -26.58 -10.43 -3.11
CA PRO A 334 -25.47 -9.71 -3.70
C PRO A 334 -24.26 -9.63 -2.77
N ARG A 335 -23.09 -9.94 -3.32
CA ARG A 335 -21.79 -9.81 -2.64
C ARG A 335 -21.29 -8.38 -2.76
N ALA A 336 -21.80 -7.50 -1.91
CA ALA A 336 -21.38 -6.11 -1.84
C ALA A 336 -19.92 -5.96 -1.36
N ASN A 337 -19.21 -4.92 -1.82
CA ASN A 337 -17.84 -4.57 -1.40
C ASN A 337 -16.83 -5.74 -1.47
N THR A 338 -17.02 -6.66 -2.42
CA THR A 338 -16.19 -7.86 -2.58
C THR A 338 -15.17 -7.65 -3.69
N ARG A 339 -13.91 -8.00 -3.44
CA ARG A 339 -12.85 -7.96 -4.45
C ARG A 339 -13.11 -9.00 -5.53
N TYR A 340 -12.99 -8.62 -6.78
CA TYR A 340 -13.16 -9.52 -7.91
C TYR A 340 -12.02 -9.34 -8.91
N LEU A 341 -11.85 -10.35 -9.76
CA LEU A 341 -10.90 -10.38 -10.85
C LEU A 341 -11.59 -10.95 -12.09
N VAL A 342 -11.49 -10.27 -13.22
CA VAL A 342 -12.02 -10.72 -14.51
C VAL A 342 -10.88 -10.93 -15.48
N LYS A 343 -10.76 -12.16 -15.99
CA LYS A 343 -9.84 -12.55 -17.06
C LYS A 343 -10.60 -12.61 -18.38
N THR A 344 -10.15 -11.83 -19.33
CA THR A 344 -10.61 -11.91 -20.74
C THR A 344 -9.91 -13.06 -21.46
N ALA A 345 -10.53 -13.58 -22.53
CA ALA A 345 -9.95 -14.65 -23.34
C ALA A 345 -8.62 -14.28 -24.06
N ASP A 346 -8.35 -12.98 -24.24
CA ASP A 346 -7.07 -12.47 -24.78
C ASP A 346 -6.01 -12.22 -23.68
N GLY A 347 -6.32 -12.55 -22.43
CA GLY A 347 -5.39 -12.55 -21.31
C GLY A 347 -5.31 -11.25 -20.51
N GLN A 348 -6.17 -10.26 -20.76
CA GLN A 348 -6.23 -9.05 -19.93
C GLN A 348 -6.98 -9.33 -18.62
N THR A 349 -6.43 -8.81 -17.53
CA THR A 349 -7.01 -8.92 -16.19
C THR A 349 -7.56 -7.59 -15.70
N PHE A 350 -8.80 -7.59 -15.22
CA PHE A 350 -9.46 -6.46 -14.59
C PHE A 350 -9.75 -6.79 -13.13
N GLU A 351 -9.23 -6.00 -12.20
CA GLU A 351 -9.49 -6.18 -10.77
C GLU A 351 -10.28 -5.02 -10.21
N GLY A 352 -11.20 -5.29 -9.30
CA GLY A 352 -12.03 -4.25 -8.69
C GLY A 352 -12.71 -4.72 -7.41
N ILE A 353 -13.56 -3.85 -6.86
CA ILE A 353 -14.44 -4.15 -5.73
C ILE A 353 -15.86 -3.89 -6.19
N THR A 354 -16.80 -4.78 -5.86
CA THR A 354 -18.20 -4.59 -6.21
C THR A 354 -18.86 -3.45 -5.45
N ASP A 355 -19.90 -2.85 -6.05
CA ASP A 355 -20.73 -1.84 -5.41
C ASP A 355 -21.62 -2.42 -4.28
N ALA A 356 -22.53 -1.60 -3.73
CA ALA A 356 -23.43 -2.01 -2.64
C ALA A 356 -24.46 -3.05 -3.09
N GLU A 357 -24.75 -3.11 -4.38
CA GLU A 357 -25.66 -4.03 -5.04
C GLU A 357 -24.94 -5.26 -5.62
N GLY A 358 -23.63 -5.42 -5.37
CA GLY A 358 -22.82 -6.56 -5.80
C GLY A 358 -22.38 -6.53 -7.26
N ASN A 359 -22.52 -5.40 -7.97
CA ASN A 359 -22.10 -5.29 -9.37
C ASN A 359 -20.59 -5.01 -9.50
N THR A 360 -19.97 -5.63 -10.50
CA THR A 360 -18.62 -5.26 -10.96
C THR A 360 -18.65 -3.89 -11.60
N SER A 361 -17.47 -3.29 -11.78
CA SER A 361 -17.31 -2.18 -12.73
C SER A 361 -17.62 -2.70 -14.15
N GLU A 362 -18.08 -1.82 -15.03
CA GLU A 362 -18.34 -2.19 -16.42
C GLU A 362 -17.01 -2.50 -17.15
N ILE A 363 -16.96 -3.66 -17.81
CA ILE A 363 -15.77 -4.15 -18.49
C ILE A 363 -15.94 -3.97 -19.99
N PHE A 364 -14.96 -3.34 -20.63
CA PHE A 364 -14.97 -3.03 -22.07
C PHE A 364 -13.99 -3.93 -22.83
N THR A 365 -14.45 -4.50 -23.95
CA THR A 365 -13.65 -5.32 -24.85
C THR A 365 -13.82 -4.88 -26.30
N ALA A 366 -12.77 -5.05 -27.12
CA ALA A 366 -12.78 -4.63 -28.52
C ALA A 366 -13.63 -5.54 -29.43
N TYR A 367 -13.86 -6.80 -29.02
CA TYR A 367 -14.64 -7.81 -29.72
C TYR A 367 -15.38 -8.67 -28.71
N PRO A 368 -16.50 -9.34 -29.06
CA PRO A 368 -17.18 -10.22 -28.12
C PRO A 368 -16.28 -11.41 -27.80
N MET A 369 -16.04 -11.64 -26.51
CA MET A 369 -15.18 -12.70 -26.02
C MET A 369 -15.69 -13.25 -24.69
N GLY A 370 -15.28 -14.47 -24.35
CA GLY A 370 -15.56 -15.06 -23.04
C GLY A 370 -14.80 -14.31 -21.95
N LEU A 371 -15.47 -14.12 -20.81
CA LEU A 371 -14.88 -13.60 -19.59
C LEU A 371 -14.93 -14.70 -18.52
N ASP A 372 -13.84 -14.83 -17.77
CA ASP A 372 -13.75 -15.66 -16.58
C ASP A 372 -13.69 -14.73 -15.36
N ILE A 373 -14.71 -14.81 -14.50
CA ILE A 373 -14.85 -13.95 -13.32
C ILE A 373 -14.54 -14.80 -12.09
N GLY A 374 -13.45 -14.45 -11.42
CA GLY A 374 -13.03 -15.08 -10.19
C GLY A 374 -12.89 -14.07 -9.05
N PHE A 375 -12.53 -14.60 -7.90
CA PHE A 375 -12.05 -13.82 -6.77
C PHE A 375 -10.51 -13.98 -6.75
N PRO A 376 -9.73 -12.93 -6.45
CA PRO A 376 -8.29 -13.08 -6.26
C PRO A 376 -8.05 -14.05 -5.09
N ASP A 377 -7.75 -15.29 -5.46
CA ASP A 377 -7.36 -16.47 -4.68
C ASP A 377 -7.98 -16.64 -3.27
N GLU A 378 -9.10 -17.37 -3.22
CA GLU A 378 -9.36 -18.37 -2.16
C GLU A 378 -8.58 -19.69 -2.46
N ASP A 379 -7.41 -19.60 -3.08
CA ASP A 379 -6.55 -20.77 -3.30
C ASP A 379 -5.71 -21.04 -2.05
N LYS A 380 -6.13 -22.08 -1.31
CA LYS A 380 -5.45 -22.83 -0.22
C LYS A 380 -4.18 -22.18 0.33
N ILE A 381 -4.34 -21.45 1.42
CA ILE A 381 -3.27 -21.04 2.32
C ILE A 381 -2.40 -22.27 2.63
N LYS A 382 -1.09 -22.18 2.34
CA LYS A 382 -0.14 -23.25 2.67
C LYS A 382 0.75 -22.84 3.82
N TYR A 383 1.26 -23.82 4.55
CA TYR A 383 2.29 -23.56 5.55
C TYR A 383 3.61 -23.21 4.87
N LYS A 384 4.26 -22.14 5.33
CA LYS A 384 5.63 -21.86 4.96
C LYS A 384 6.53 -22.94 5.56
N THR A 385 7.35 -23.56 4.73
CA THR A 385 8.25 -24.63 5.17
C THR A 385 9.25 -24.11 6.22
N ILE A 386 9.53 -24.95 7.22
CA ILE A 386 10.53 -24.69 8.27
C ILE A 386 11.51 -25.85 8.27
N ASP A 387 12.81 -25.56 8.27
CA ASP A 387 13.90 -26.52 8.38
C ASP A 387 14.98 -25.88 9.26
N GLU A 388 14.82 -26.01 10.59
CA GLU A 388 15.65 -25.29 11.55
C GLU A 388 16.09 -26.16 12.73
N SER A 389 17.37 -26.04 13.08
CA SER A 389 17.90 -26.56 14.34
C SER A 389 17.62 -25.60 15.50
N TYR A 390 17.40 -26.14 16.70
CA TYR A 390 17.16 -25.33 17.89
C TYR A 390 17.97 -25.76 19.09
N PHE A 391 18.10 -24.84 20.05
CA PHE A 391 18.83 -25.04 21.29
C PHE A 391 18.11 -24.39 22.46
N ILE A 392 17.99 -25.11 23.57
CA ILE A 392 17.42 -24.67 24.84
C ILE A 392 18.46 -24.92 25.93
N LYS A 393 18.81 -23.90 26.70
CA LYS A 393 19.73 -24.00 27.84
C LYS A 393 19.00 -23.60 29.11
N LYS A 394 19.16 -24.36 30.18
CA LYS A 394 18.61 -24.00 31.49
C LYS A 394 19.53 -24.49 32.61
N ILE A 395 19.73 -23.61 33.58
CA ILE A 395 20.60 -23.83 34.73
C ILE A 395 19.75 -24.38 35.88
N SER A 396 20.30 -25.29 36.67
CA SER A 396 19.67 -25.88 37.84
C SER A 396 20.73 -26.24 38.89
N TYR A 397 20.30 -26.29 40.15
CA TYR A 397 21.19 -26.45 41.29
C TYR A 397 20.97 -27.81 41.95
N LEU A 398 22.06 -28.53 42.23
CA LEU A 398 22.05 -29.74 43.06
C LEU A 398 22.53 -29.35 44.46
N PHE A 399 21.70 -29.57 45.48
CA PHE A 399 22.10 -29.40 46.87
C PHE A 399 22.83 -30.67 47.34
N ALA A 400 24.14 -30.70 47.18
CA ALA A 400 25.02 -31.66 47.84
C ALA A 400 25.76 -30.93 48.98
N GLU A 401 25.93 -31.59 50.13
CA GLU A 401 26.61 -31.01 51.30
C GLU A 401 27.98 -30.41 50.91
N GLY A 402 28.12 -29.09 51.08
CA GLY A 402 29.40 -28.39 51.09
C GLY A 402 29.89 -27.74 49.78
N VAL A 403 29.37 -28.07 48.59
CA VAL A 403 29.77 -27.38 47.34
C VAL A 403 28.61 -27.33 46.35
N GLY A 404 28.06 -26.14 46.08
CA GLY A 404 26.97 -25.96 45.11
C GLY A 404 27.39 -26.35 43.70
N ALA A 405 26.83 -27.45 43.17
CA ALA A 405 27.06 -27.88 41.80
C ALA A 405 25.97 -27.30 40.87
N ASN A 406 26.39 -26.52 39.86
CA ASN A 406 25.53 -26.03 38.78
C ASN A 406 25.30 -27.16 37.77
N GLY A 407 24.16 -27.83 37.84
CA GLY A 407 23.68 -28.70 36.76
C GLY A 407 23.08 -27.85 35.65
N THR A 408 23.83 -27.55 34.60
CA THR A 408 23.24 -26.98 33.38
C THR A 408 22.81 -28.11 32.47
N PHE A 409 21.61 -28.03 31.92
CA PHE A 409 21.16 -28.94 30.88
C PHE A 409 20.87 -28.20 29.59
N TYR A 410 20.97 -28.95 28.51
CA TYR A 410 20.80 -28.47 27.16
C TYR A 410 19.87 -29.41 26.42
N PHE A 411 18.93 -28.83 25.67
CA PHE A 411 18.24 -29.53 24.61
C PHE A 411 18.69 -28.98 23.28
N LYS A 412 19.06 -29.85 22.34
CA LYS A 412 19.21 -29.48 20.94
C LYS A 412 18.30 -30.36 20.10
N GLY A 413 17.83 -29.84 18.99
CA GLY A 413 16.88 -30.57 18.18
C GLY A 413 16.68 -29.95 16.82
N HIS A 414 15.72 -30.49 16.10
CA HIS A 414 15.40 -30.07 14.75
C HIS A 414 13.88 -29.99 14.57
N VAL A 415 13.42 -28.92 13.92
CA VAL A 415 12.02 -28.71 13.54
C VAL A 415 11.94 -28.72 12.01
N LEU A 416 11.10 -29.58 11.46
CA LEU A 416 10.81 -29.66 10.04
C LEU A 416 9.30 -29.51 9.81
N LEU A 417 8.85 -28.45 9.14
CA LEU A 417 7.47 -28.24 8.71
C LEU A 417 7.38 -28.29 7.19
N LYS A 418 6.49 -29.14 6.68
CA LYS A 418 6.17 -29.24 5.24
C LYS A 418 4.95 -28.39 4.88
N GLU A 419 4.79 -28.10 3.58
CA GLU A 419 3.66 -27.31 3.05
C GLU A 419 2.28 -27.89 3.40
N ASP A 420 2.21 -29.21 3.56
CA ASP A 420 0.98 -29.96 3.87
C ASP A 420 0.57 -29.91 5.35
N GLY A 421 1.34 -29.21 6.21
CA GLY A 421 1.08 -29.12 7.64
C GLY A 421 1.73 -30.23 8.47
N SER A 422 2.48 -31.15 7.85
CA SER A 422 3.24 -32.18 8.57
C SER A 422 4.43 -31.54 9.30
N LEU A 423 4.38 -31.53 10.63
CA LEU A 423 5.41 -31.00 11.52
C LEU A 423 6.15 -32.13 12.23
N PHE A 424 7.45 -32.27 11.96
CA PHE A 424 8.34 -33.19 12.66
C PHE A 424 9.25 -32.43 13.61
N VAL A 425 9.35 -32.88 14.86
CA VAL A 425 10.27 -32.31 15.84
C VAL A 425 11.06 -33.40 16.52
N SER A 426 12.38 -33.24 16.60
CA SER A 426 13.30 -34.14 17.31
C SER A 426 14.02 -33.41 18.43
N ALA A 427 14.40 -34.13 19.48
CA ALA A 427 15.14 -33.58 20.61
C ALA A 427 16.23 -34.53 21.13
N LEU A 428 17.38 -33.97 21.46
CA LEU A 428 18.51 -34.56 22.16
C LEU A 428 18.79 -33.74 23.42
N GLY A 429 19.10 -34.38 24.54
CA GLY A 429 19.38 -33.80 25.84
C GLY A 429 20.83 -34.00 26.25
N MET A 430 21.43 -33.01 26.89
CA MET A 430 22.75 -33.08 27.52
C MET A 430 22.66 -32.56 28.94
N THR A 431 23.41 -33.17 29.86
CA THR A 431 23.65 -32.63 31.20
C THR A 431 25.13 -32.31 31.37
N ALA A 432 25.45 -31.19 31.99
CA ALA A 432 26.81 -30.84 32.41
C ALA A 432 27.10 -31.27 33.87
N ALA A 433 26.41 -32.31 34.36
CA ALA A 433 26.61 -32.84 35.71
C ALA A 433 28.02 -33.44 35.87
N LYS A 434 28.67 -33.14 37.00
CA LYS A 434 30.04 -33.61 37.29
C LYS A 434 30.11 -35.04 37.84
N TYR A 435 28.98 -35.61 38.29
CA TYR A 435 28.92 -36.92 38.92
C TYR A 435 28.09 -37.89 38.07
N ALA A 436 28.42 -39.18 38.14
CA ALA A 436 27.61 -40.22 37.51
C ALA A 436 26.24 -40.31 38.19
N GLY A 437 25.18 -40.40 37.39
CA GLY A 437 23.81 -40.49 37.87
C GLY A 437 22.84 -40.78 36.73
N LYS A 438 21.55 -40.92 37.07
CA LYS A 438 20.47 -41.15 36.12
C LYS A 438 19.77 -39.83 35.80
N VAL A 439 19.69 -39.47 34.52
CA VAL A 439 18.88 -38.34 34.04
C VAL A 439 17.63 -38.86 33.34
N SER A 440 16.50 -38.22 33.60
CA SER A 440 15.29 -38.37 32.81
C SER A 440 14.96 -37.03 32.18
N TYR A 441 15.02 -36.97 30.85
CA TYR A 441 14.61 -35.80 30.09
C TYR A 441 13.11 -35.82 29.83
N ILE A 442 12.47 -34.67 29.96
CA ILE A 442 11.04 -34.48 29.71
C ILE A 442 10.91 -33.34 28.72
N MET A 443 10.45 -33.61 27.50
CA MET A 443 10.16 -32.58 26.50
C MET A 443 8.70 -32.70 26.08
N ASN A 444 8.03 -31.57 25.92
CA ASN A 444 6.69 -31.51 25.33
C ASN A 444 6.68 -30.48 24.19
N ALA A 445 5.90 -30.76 23.16
CA ALA A 445 5.53 -29.76 22.16
C ALA A 445 4.07 -29.36 22.35
N VAL A 446 3.82 -28.07 22.45
CA VAL A 446 2.48 -27.49 22.54
C VAL A 446 2.23 -26.64 21.30
N VAL A 447 1.16 -26.90 20.58
CA VAL A 447 0.69 -26.04 19.48
C VAL A 447 -0.50 -25.23 19.98
N LYS A 448 -0.39 -23.91 19.89
CA LYS A 448 -1.49 -22.98 20.14
C LYS A 448 -1.95 -22.36 18.83
N VAL A 449 -3.27 -22.27 18.65
CA VAL A 449 -3.90 -21.53 17.55
C VAL A 449 -4.72 -20.41 18.17
N ASN A 450 -4.42 -19.16 17.81
CA ASN A 450 -5.03 -17.95 18.36
C ASN A 450 -5.00 -17.92 19.90
N GLY A 451 -3.88 -18.36 20.48
CA GLY A 451 -3.67 -18.42 21.94
C GLY A 451 -4.29 -19.63 22.65
N VAL A 452 -5.12 -20.43 21.97
CA VAL A 452 -5.76 -21.63 22.53
C VAL A 452 -4.89 -22.86 22.27
N GLU A 453 -4.57 -23.62 23.32
CA GLU A 453 -3.87 -24.91 23.21
C GLU A 453 -4.71 -25.92 22.44
N LYS A 454 -4.15 -26.46 21.35
CA LYS A 454 -4.81 -27.45 20.48
C LYS A 454 -4.13 -28.81 20.54
N ILE A 455 -2.80 -28.82 20.65
CA ILE A 455 -2.00 -30.05 20.64
C ILE A 455 -0.98 -29.94 21.76
N ASN A 456 -0.80 -31.02 22.52
CA ASN A 456 0.21 -31.12 23.58
C ASN A 456 0.72 -32.56 23.64
N LEU A 457 1.90 -32.79 23.09
CA LEU A 457 2.48 -34.13 22.97
C LEU A 457 3.82 -34.22 23.68
N PRO A 458 4.01 -35.21 24.58
CA PRO A 458 5.32 -35.53 25.14
C PRO A 458 6.20 -36.22 24.09
N PHE A 459 7.49 -35.94 24.16
CA PHE A 459 8.49 -36.70 23.41
C PHE A 459 8.73 -38.02 24.13
N ASN A 460 8.69 -39.12 23.39
CA ASN A 460 9.02 -40.45 23.92
C ASN A 460 10.19 -41.04 23.13
N MET A 461 11.17 -41.55 23.87
CA MET A 461 12.17 -42.48 23.35
C MET A 461 11.60 -43.90 23.34
N PRO A 462 11.93 -44.74 22.36
CA PRO A 462 11.90 -46.19 22.57
C PRO A 462 12.94 -46.53 23.67
N ASN A 463 12.46 -47.18 24.74
CA ASN A 463 13.16 -47.49 26.00
C ASN A 463 14.65 -47.81 25.90
N GLU A 464 15.51 -47.05 26.58
CA GLU A 464 16.75 -47.54 27.24
C GLU A 464 17.31 -46.49 28.22
N SER A 465 17.41 -46.82 29.52
CA SER A 465 17.98 -45.93 30.56
C SER A 465 19.50 -45.95 30.52
N SER A 466 20.13 -44.82 30.28
CA SER A 466 21.57 -44.73 30.07
C SER A 466 22.26 -43.95 31.21
N MET A 467 23.21 -44.56 31.93
CA MET A 467 24.05 -43.91 32.97
C MET A 467 25.37 -43.46 32.34
N TRP A 468 25.66 -42.15 32.27
CA TRP A 468 26.89 -41.65 31.59
C TRP A 468 27.52 -40.40 32.22
N PRO A 469 28.87 -40.37 32.21
CA PRO A 469 29.63 -39.23 31.70
C PRO A 469 30.72 -39.68 30.70
N SER A 470 30.42 -39.67 29.39
CA SER A 470 31.26 -39.25 28.25
C SER A 470 30.59 -39.61 26.92
N ASP A 471 29.43 -38.99 26.66
CA ASP A 471 28.88 -38.72 25.33
C ASP A 471 28.09 -37.41 25.49
N GLU A 472 28.31 -36.45 24.60
CA GLU A 472 27.79 -35.09 24.85
C GLU A 472 26.25 -35.03 24.76
N TYR A 473 25.54 -35.89 24.03
CA TYR A 473 24.07 -35.79 23.91
C TYR A 473 23.38 -37.14 23.86
N THR A 474 22.32 -37.30 24.66
CA THR A 474 21.42 -38.45 24.70
C THR A 474 20.11 -38.13 23.96
N PRO A 475 19.54 -39.03 23.15
CA PRO A 475 18.25 -38.74 22.53
C PRO A 475 17.15 -38.56 23.57
N VAL A 476 16.14 -37.75 23.26
CA VAL A 476 14.95 -37.54 24.11
C VAL A 476 13.71 -38.09 23.41
N GLY A 477 13.71 -38.06 22.07
CA GLY A 477 12.69 -38.65 21.21
C GLY A 477 12.40 -37.76 20.01
N SER A 478 11.35 -38.10 19.29
CA SER A 478 10.77 -37.28 18.22
C SER A 478 9.27 -37.39 18.24
N ILE A 479 8.61 -36.40 17.64
CA ILE A 479 7.16 -36.36 17.45
C ILE A 479 6.85 -35.94 16.02
N GLN A 480 5.71 -36.40 15.53
CA GLN A 480 5.10 -35.92 14.30
C GLN A 480 3.71 -35.39 14.65
N ILE A 481 3.41 -34.19 14.18
CA ILE A 481 2.16 -33.48 14.42
C ILE A 481 1.59 -33.08 13.06
N ASP A 482 0.32 -33.38 12.83
CA ASP A 482 -0.43 -32.80 11.71
C ASP A 482 -1.10 -31.51 12.20
N LEU A 483 -0.67 -30.37 11.65
CA LEU A 483 -1.25 -29.08 11.99
C LEU A 483 -2.65 -28.94 11.36
N PRO A 484 -3.57 -28.20 12.01
CA PRO A 484 -4.89 -27.92 11.42
C PRO A 484 -4.73 -27.12 10.11
N GLU A 485 -5.73 -27.14 9.24
CA GLU A 485 -5.71 -26.30 8.04
C GLU A 485 -5.59 -24.80 8.42
N PRO A 486 -4.63 -24.07 7.83
CA PRO A 486 -4.39 -22.68 8.18
C PRO A 486 -5.50 -21.76 7.64
N LYS A 487 -5.96 -20.81 8.45
CA LYS A 487 -6.92 -19.77 8.04
C LYS A 487 -6.27 -18.39 8.04
N LEU A 488 -6.73 -17.51 7.15
CA LEU A 488 -6.19 -16.16 7.03
C LEU A 488 -6.42 -15.39 8.33
N GLY A 489 -5.34 -14.99 9.00
CA GLY A 489 -5.38 -14.30 10.29
C GLY A 489 -5.18 -15.20 11.52
N ASP A 490 -5.05 -16.52 11.36
CA ASP A 490 -4.68 -17.39 12.48
C ASP A 490 -3.24 -17.11 12.95
N GLU A 491 -3.02 -17.07 14.26
CA GLU A 491 -1.69 -17.08 14.88
C GLU A 491 -1.42 -18.49 15.42
N ILE A 492 -0.52 -19.23 14.74
CA ILE A 492 -0.14 -20.58 15.13
C ILE A 492 1.26 -20.55 15.76
N LEU A 493 1.36 -21.05 16.99
CA LEU A 493 2.57 -21.01 17.80
C LEU A 493 2.93 -22.43 18.27
N LEU A 494 4.12 -22.90 17.91
CA LEU A 494 4.72 -24.11 18.47
C LEU A 494 5.62 -23.72 19.64
N ILE A 495 5.38 -24.32 20.81
CA ILE A 495 6.15 -24.11 22.03
C ILE A 495 6.79 -25.45 22.42
N LEU A 496 8.12 -25.52 22.39
CA LEU A 496 8.88 -26.65 22.89
C LEU A 496 9.29 -26.39 24.33
N SER A 497 8.81 -27.21 25.26
CA SER A 497 9.02 -27.07 26.69
C SER A 497 9.80 -28.25 27.26
N GLY A 498 11.05 -27.99 27.64
CA GLY A 498 11.97 -28.97 28.22
C GLY A 498 12.09 -28.85 29.73
N SER A 499 12.18 -30.00 30.41
CA SER A 499 12.53 -30.18 31.82
C SER A 499 13.38 -31.44 31.98
N TYR A 500 13.99 -31.64 33.15
CA TYR A 500 14.74 -32.84 33.43
C TYR A 500 14.64 -33.21 34.92
N VAL A 501 14.96 -34.47 35.22
CA VAL A 501 15.12 -34.96 36.58
C VAL A 501 16.45 -35.68 36.65
N TYR A 502 17.31 -35.30 37.59
CA TYR A 502 18.59 -35.97 37.81
C TYR A 502 18.66 -36.58 39.20
N ASN A 503 19.03 -37.86 39.25
CA ASN A 503 19.21 -38.65 40.47
C ASN A 503 20.64 -39.19 40.53
N SER A 504 21.31 -38.98 41.65
CA SER A 504 22.62 -39.55 41.94
C SER A 504 22.67 -40.05 43.39
N GLY A 505 23.73 -40.79 43.74
CA GLY A 505 24.00 -41.16 45.13
C GLY A 505 24.27 -39.95 46.05
N HIS A 506 24.50 -38.75 45.49
CA HIS A 506 24.78 -37.51 46.21
C HIS A 506 23.59 -36.56 46.32
N GLY A 507 22.42 -36.91 45.75
CA GLY A 507 21.22 -36.08 45.81
C GLY A 507 20.39 -36.05 44.52
N HIS A 508 19.29 -35.29 44.57
CA HIS A 508 18.32 -35.10 43.50
C HIS A 508 18.28 -33.65 43.01
N ALA A 509 18.25 -33.42 41.69
CA ALA A 509 18.03 -32.10 41.09
C ALA A 509 16.83 -32.12 40.14
N SER A 510 16.00 -31.08 40.28
CA SER A 510 14.91 -30.75 39.38
C SER A 510 14.91 -29.24 39.13
N PRO A 511 14.67 -28.76 37.90
CA PRO A 511 14.71 -27.34 37.57
C PRO A 511 13.53 -26.58 38.20
N ILE A 512 13.78 -25.33 38.58
CA ILE A 512 12.70 -24.37 38.88
C ILE A 512 12.12 -23.88 37.54
N GLY A 513 10.99 -24.47 37.16
CA GLY A 513 10.23 -24.16 35.95
C GLY A 513 10.79 -24.79 34.66
N ARG A 514 9.94 -24.84 33.63
CA ARG A 514 10.31 -25.36 32.30
C ARG A 514 11.10 -24.32 31.49
N ALA A 515 11.92 -24.80 30.56
CA ALA A 515 12.60 -23.96 29.58
C ALA A 515 11.86 -24.06 28.24
N ASN A 516 11.49 -22.92 27.66
CA ASN A 516 10.66 -22.87 26.46
C ASN A 516 11.41 -22.32 25.26
N LYS A 517 11.13 -22.85 24.07
CA LYS A 517 11.48 -22.27 22.78
C LYS A 517 10.23 -22.16 21.92
N GLU A 518 9.98 -20.98 21.36
CA GLU A 518 8.78 -20.70 20.58
C GLU A 518 9.12 -20.55 19.10
N PHE A 519 8.25 -21.09 18.24
CA PHE A 519 8.29 -20.94 16.79
C PHE A 519 6.94 -20.41 16.32
N LYS A 520 6.95 -19.22 15.70
CA LYS A 520 5.78 -18.67 15.03
C LYS A 520 5.65 -19.31 13.66
N ILE A 521 4.60 -20.09 13.46
CA ILE A 521 4.33 -20.77 12.20
C ILE A 521 3.66 -19.76 11.27
N LYS A 522 4.21 -19.61 10.07
CA LYS A 522 3.73 -18.68 9.04
C LYS A 522 3.12 -19.46 7.88
N TYR A 523 2.26 -18.78 7.14
CA TYR A 523 1.64 -19.29 5.93
C TYR A 523 1.87 -18.31 4.78
N GLU A 524 1.82 -18.81 3.55
CA GLU A 524 1.98 -18.06 2.30
C GLU A 524 0.88 -18.39 1.29
#